data_AF-A0A7S3VZI1-F1
#
_entry.id   AF-A0A7S3VZI1-F1
#
_cell.length_a   1.000
_cell.length_b   1.000
_cell.length_c   1.000
_cell.angle_alpha   90.00
_cell.angle_beta   90.00
_cell.angle_gamma   90.00
#
_symmetry.space_group_name_H-M   'P 1'
#
loop_
_entity.id
_entity.type
_entity.pdbx_description
1 polymer ?
#
loop_
_entity_poly.entity_id
_entity_poly.type
_entity_poly.pdbx_seq_one_letter_code
_entity_poly.pdbx_strand_id
1 'polypeptide(L)'
;SGFMLLNVALQAAFDAAFLAILGWPGVLYTFWAILFAGGLHPSAAHFISEHVAVDERMLSTGQATASSYNWLQALTQFNAGCHTEHHDLPCVPWTRLPLVRRYAPEHYNHLVSHRSATGVIVRFVLGNCRRVKTHAQ
;
A
#
# COMPACT_ATOMS: atom_id res chain seq x y z
N SER A 1 -21.71 -8.21 22.60
CA SER A 1 -21.84 -7.15 23.63
C SER A 1 -22.73 -6.04 23.10
N GLY A 2 -23.33 -5.21 23.96
CA GLY A 2 -24.19 -4.08 23.54
C GLY A 2 -23.50 -3.09 22.59
N PHE A 3 -22.20 -2.88 22.78
CA PHE A 3 -21.36 -2.08 21.86
C PHE A 3 -21.37 -2.58 20.42
N MET A 4 -21.42 -3.91 20.21
CA MET A 4 -21.46 -4.48 18.87
C MET A 4 -22.78 -4.19 18.17
N LEU A 5 -23.91 -4.28 18.90
CA LEU A 5 -25.23 -3.95 18.37
C LEU A 5 -25.34 -2.46 18.05
N LEU A 6 -24.81 -1.59 18.91
CA LEU A 6 -24.76 -0.15 18.66
C LEU A 6 -23.93 0.18 17.42
N ASN A 7 -22.76 -0.44 17.26
CA ASN A 7 -21.92 -0.25 16.08
C ASN A 7 -22.64 -0.70 14.79
N VAL A 8 -23.30 -1.86 14.80
CA VAL A 8 -24.08 -2.33 13.65
C VAL A 8 -25.22 -1.37 13.31
N ALA A 9 -25.95 -0.88 14.32
CA ALA A 9 -27.03 0.08 14.11
C ALA A 9 -26.54 1.41 13.52
N LEU A 10 -25.41 1.92 14.00
CA LEU A 10 -24.80 3.15 13.48
C LEU A 10 -24.32 2.99 12.03
N GLN A 11 -23.70 1.86 11.69
CA GLN A 11 -23.27 1.57 10.31
C GLN A 11 -24.47 1.48 9.36
N ALA A 12 -25.52 0.74 9.74
CA ALA A 12 -26.72 0.63 8.93
C ALA A 12 -27.43 1.98 8.73
N ALA A 13 -27.47 2.82 9.77
CA ALA A 13 -28.03 4.16 9.68
C ALA A 13 -27.21 5.07 8.75
N PHE A 14 -25.88 4.99 8.82
CA PHE A 14 -25.00 5.71 7.90
C PHE A 14 -25.21 5.27 6.45
N ASP A 15 -25.23 3.96 6.18
CA ASP A 15 -25.43 3.41 4.83
C ASP A 15 -26.79 3.83 4.26
N ALA A 16 -27.85 3.80 5.08
CA ALA A 16 -29.18 4.26 4.68
C ALA A 16 -29.19 5.77 4.35
N ALA A 17 -28.56 6.59 5.18
CA ALA A 17 -28.43 8.03 4.93
C ALA A 17 -27.60 8.31 3.68
N PHE A 18 -26.49 7.60 3.49
CA PHE A 18 -25.63 7.71 2.32
C PHE A 18 -26.37 7.37 1.03
N LEU A 19 -27.12 6.26 1.02
CA LEU A 19 -27.96 5.86 -0.10
C LEU A 19 -29.09 6.86 -0.36
N ALA A 20 -29.70 7.42 0.68
CA ALA A 20 -30.77 8.42 0.51
C ALA A 20 -30.25 9.74 -0.08
N ILE A 21 -29.03 10.16 0.26
CA ILE A 21 -28.45 11.43 -0.19
C ILE A 21 -27.82 11.31 -1.58
N LEU A 22 -27.04 10.25 -1.83
CA LEU A 22 -26.22 10.10 -3.04
C LEU A 22 -26.77 9.08 -4.04
N GLY A 23 -27.78 8.30 -3.63
CA GLY A 23 -28.37 7.25 -4.45
C GLY A 23 -27.41 6.11 -4.76
N TRP A 24 -27.90 5.20 -5.62
CA TRP A 24 -27.09 4.12 -6.18
C TRP A 24 -25.80 4.59 -6.90
N PRO A 25 -25.76 5.76 -7.59
CA PRO A 25 -24.51 6.24 -8.17
C PRO A 25 -23.40 6.45 -7.13
N GLY A 26 -23.73 6.99 -5.95
CA GLY A 26 -22.77 7.15 -4.85
C GLY A 26 -22.24 5.81 -4.34
N VAL A 27 -23.13 4.83 -4.18
CA VAL A 27 -22.75 3.48 -3.74
C VAL A 27 -21.88 2.76 -4.78
N LEU A 28 -22.24 2.85 -6.05
CA LEU A 28 -21.42 2.28 -7.12
C LEU A 28 -20.06 2.98 -7.22
N TYR A 29 -20.02 4.30 -7.01
CA TYR A 29 -18.76 5.04 -6.96
C TYR A 29 -17.84 4.52 -5.86
N THR A 30 -18.32 4.35 -4.61
CA THR A 30 -17.49 3.83 -3.51
C THR A 30 -17.07 2.37 -3.73
N PHE A 31 -17.96 1.54 -4.27
CA PHE A 31 -17.64 0.17 -4.67
C PHE A 31 -16.51 0.12 -5.71
N TRP A 32 -16.60 0.92 -6.78
CA TRP A 32 -15.55 0.97 -7.79
C TRP A 32 -14.27 1.62 -7.25
N ALA A 33 -14.38 2.65 -6.41
CA ALA A 33 -13.23 3.30 -5.80
C ALA A 33 -12.41 2.33 -4.96
N ILE A 34 -13.03 1.49 -4.11
CA ILE A 34 -12.29 0.52 -3.31
C ILE A 34 -11.72 -0.61 -4.19
N LEU A 35 -12.45 -1.03 -5.23
CA LEU A 35 -11.97 -2.04 -6.18
C LEU A 35 -10.74 -1.53 -6.95
N PHE A 36 -10.72 -0.27 -7.38
CA PHE A 36 -9.56 0.31 -8.06
C PHE A 36 -8.44 0.69 -7.10
N ALA A 37 -8.74 1.07 -5.85
CA ALA A 37 -7.72 1.34 -4.86
C ALA A 37 -6.92 0.08 -4.50
N GLY A 38 -7.61 -1.04 -4.25
CA GLY A 38 -7.01 -2.30 -3.76
C GLY A 38 -6.95 -3.46 -4.76
N GLY A 39 -7.54 -3.34 -5.95
CA GLY A 39 -7.59 -4.42 -6.96
C GLY A 39 -6.39 -4.44 -7.91
N LEU A 40 -6.58 -4.93 -9.14
CA LEU A 40 -5.52 -5.03 -10.16
C LEU A 40 -5.16 -3.66 -10.77
N HIS A 41 -4.72 -2.73 -9.93
CA HIS A 41 -4.38 -1.37 -10.30
C HIS A 41 -3.01 -1.00 -9.70
N PRO A 42 -2.22 -0.12 -10.33
CA PRO A 42 -0.92 0.32 -9.80
C PRO A 42 -0.95 0.84 -8.36
N SER A 43 -2.09 1.34 -7.87
CA SER A 43 -2.25 1.75 -6.47
C SER A 43 -2.18 0.58 -5.48
N ALA A 44 -2.64 -0.61 -5.87
CA ALA A 44 -2.50 -1.80 -5.04
C ALA A 44 -1.05 -2.30 -5.00
N ALA A 45 -0.27 -2.04 -6.06
CA ALA A 45 1.13 -2.42 -6.12
C ALA A 45 1.98 -1.75 -5.02
N HIS A 46 1.61 -0.55 -4.60
CA HIS A 46 2.20 0.18 -3.46
C HIS A 46 1.96 -0.54 -2.14
N PHE A 47 0.69 -0.82 -1.82
CA PHE A 47 0.34 -1.57 -0.62
C PHE A 47 1.02 -2.95 -0.59
N ILE A 48 1.05 -3.64 -1.73
CA ILE A 48 1.73 -4.94 -1.85
C ILE A 48 3.25 -4.78 -1.68
N SER A 49 3.86 -3.76 -2.28
CA SER A 49 5.32 -3.55 -2.17
C SER A 49 5.80 -3.23 -0.76
N GLU A 50 4.91 -2.70 0.08
CA GLU A 50 5.26 -2.19 1.41
C GLU A 50 4.92 -3.18 2.51
N HIS A 51 3.90 -4.02 2.31
CA HIS A 51 3.39 -4.92 3.35
C HIS A 51 3.48 -6.39 3.00
N VAL A 52 3.86 -6.74 1.76
CA VAL A 52 4.11 -8.12 1.37
C VAL A 52 5.57 -8.27 1.01
N ALA A 53 6.23 -9.26 1.59
CA ALA A 53 7.56 -9.66 1.16
C ALA A 53 7.49 -10.37 -0.21
N VAL A 54 7.32 -9.57 -1.26
CA VAL A 54 7.25 -10.00 -2.66
C VAL A 54 8.63 -10.30 -3.26
N ASP A 55 9.70 -9.86 -2.59
CA ASP A 55 11.09 -10.09 -3.00
C ASP A 55 11.80 -10.95 -1.95
N GLU A 56 12.41 -12.06 -2.36
CA GLU A 56 13.17 -12.94 -1.45
C GLU A 56 14.28 -12.19 -0.71
N ARG A 57 14.81 -11.11 -1.29
CA ARG A 57 15.83 -10.27 -0.64
C ARG A 57 15.28 -9.55 0.59
N MET A 58 14.00 -9.21 0.63
CA MET A 58 13.39 -8.64 1.85
C MET A 58 13.35 -9.67 2.97
N LEU A 59 13.11 -10.94 2.62
CA LEU A 59 13.10 -12.04 3.57
C LEU A 59 14.50 -12.35 4.10
N SER A 60 15.52 -12.34 3.24
CA SER A 60 16.89 -12.63 3.66
C SER A 60 17.55 -11.48 4.44
N THR A 61 17.08 -10.25 4.26
CA THR A 61 17.61 -9.05 4.97
C THR A 61 16.82 -8.71 6.23
N GLY A 62 15.65 -9.32 6.45
CA GLY A 62 14.75 -8.94 7.54
C GLY A 62 14.11 -7.55 7.35
N GLN A 63 14.14 -7.00 6.14
CA GLN A 63 13.59 -5.68 5.84
C GLN A 63 12.05 -5.71 5.92
N ALA A 64 11.49 -4.97 6.89
CA ALA A 64 10.05 -5.00 7.19
C ALA A 64 9.18 -4.35 6.11
N THR A 65 9.71 -3.36 5.37
CA THR A 65 9.00 -2.65 4.30
C THR A 65 9.98 -2.15 3.24
N ALA A 66 9.53 -1.98 2.00
CA ALA A 66 10.35 -1.49 0.89
C ALA A 66 9.72 -0.30 0.17
N SER A 67 10.56 0.67 -0.17
CA SER A 67 10.15 1.75 -1.07
C SER A 67 10.01 1.26 -2.52
N SER A 68 9.03 1.83 -3.20
CA SER A 68 8.74 1.66 -4.62
C SER A 68 9.06 2.95 -5.39
N TYR A 69 10.12 2.91 -6.20
CA TYR A 69 10.55 4.04 -7.03
C TYR A 69 10.14 3.83 -8.49
N ASN A 70 8.87 4.10 -8.81
CA ASN A 70 8.39 4.09 -10.19
C ASN A 70 7.49 5.29 -10.47
N TRP A 71 7.55 5.78 -11.70
CA TRP A 71 6.84 6.99 -12.12
C TRP A 71 5.32 6.86 -11.98
N LEU A 72 4.79 5.65 -12.15
CA LEU A 72 3.37 5.38 -12.10
C LEU A 72 2.84 5.54 -10.67
N GLN A 73 3.54 5.01 -9.67
CA GLN A 73 3.22 5.27 -8.25
C GLN A 73 3.50 6.72 -7.86
N ALA A 74 4.57 7.35 -8.39
CA ALA A 74 4.81 8.78 -8.15
C ALA A 74 3.63 9.63 -8.64
N LEU A 75 3.05 9.29 -9.80
CA LEU A 75 1.90 9.98 -10.38
C LEU A 75 0.59 9.67 -9.64
N THR A 76 0.29 8.40 -9.36
CA THR A 76 -1.01 8.00 -8.79
C THR A 76 -1.08 8.16 -7.28
N GLN A 77 0.06 8.31 -6.60
CA GLN A 77 0.14 8.34 -5.14
C GLN A 77 1.05 9.45 -4.60
N PHE A 78 1.42 10.41 -5.46
CA PHE A 78 2.14 11.62 -5.05
C PHE A 78 3.45 11.33 -4.30
N ASN A 79 4.16 10.26 -4.69
CA ASN A 79 5.39 9.73 -4.08
C ASN A 79 5.22 9.04 -2.71
N ALA A 80 4.01 8.65 -2.31
CA ALA A 80 3.81 7.81 -1.13
C ALA A 80 4.58 6.48 -1.21
N GLY A 81 4.92 6.00 -2.42
CA GLY A 81 5.80 4.84 -2.62
C GLY A 81 7.22 5.00 -2.06
N CYS A 82 7.68 6.19 -1.69
CA CYS A 82 8.92 6.37 -0.91
C CYS A 82 8.67 6.04 0.58
N HIS A 83 8.24 4.81 0.83
CA HIS A 83 7.62 4.42 2.09
C HIS A 83 8.63 4.19 3.21
N THR A 84 9.80 3.62 2.92
CA THR A 84 10.88 3.55 3.91
C THR A 84 11.26 4.96 4.38
N GLU A 85 11.41 5.92 3.46
CA GLU A 85 11.68 7.31 3.81
C GLU A 85 10.54 7.94 4.60
N HIS A 86 9.28 7.60 4.31
CA HIS A 86 8.13 8.07 5.07
C HIS A 86 8.12 7.52 6.50
N HIS A 87 8.47 6.26 6.70
CA HIS A 87 8.53 5.66 8.03
C HIS A 87 9.69 6.22 8.87
N ASP A 88 10.81 6.57 8.25
CA ASP A 88 11.93 7.21 8.94
C ASP A 88 11.65 8.68 9.26
N LEU A 89 11.03 9.41 8.33
CA LEU A 89 10.76 10.84 8.41
C LEU A 89 9.28 11.16 8.10
N PRO A 90 8.34 10.79 8.98
CA PRO A 90 6.90 10.91 8.72
C PRO A 90 6.42 12.35 8.57
N CYS A 91 7.19 13.31 9.09
CA CYS A 91 6.90 14.74 8.99
C CYS A 91 7.28 15.35 7.62
N VAL A 92 8.02 14.62 6.78
CA VAL A 92 8.38 15.11 5.44
C VAL A 92 7.18 14.92 4.51
N PRO A 93 6.71 15.98 3.83
CA PRO A 93 5.58 15.86 2.91
C PRO A 93 5.95 14.95 1.74
N TRP A 94 4.97 14.19 1.23
CA TRP A 94 5.19 13.20 0.17
C TRP A 94 5.84 13.78 -1.09
N THR A 95 5.53 15.03 -1.45
CA THR A 95 6.17 15.76 -2.56
C THR A 95 7.68 15.94 -2.40
N ARG A 96 8.21 15.82 -1.18
CA ARG A 96 9.63 15.95 -0.85
C ARG A 96 10.28 14.63 -0.42
N LEU A 97 9.55 13.53 -0.27
CA LEU A 97 10.14 12.23 0.08
C LEU A 97 11.26 11.78 -0.88
N PRO A 98 11.17 11.98 -2.21
CA PRO A 98 12.28 11.64 -3.10
C PRO A 98 13.59 12.40 -2.78
N LEU A 99 13.52 13.53 -2.07
CA LEU A 99 14.69 14.30 -1.65
C LEU A 99 15.40 13.63 -0.47
N VAL A 100 14.68 12.93 0.41
CA VAL A 100 15.28 12.23 1.57
C VAL A 100 16.36 11.27 1.11
N ARG A 101 16.02 10.40 0.15
CA ARG A 101 16.99 9.50 -0.47
C ARG A 101 18.11 10.21 -1.23
N ARG A 102 17.85 11.38 -1.83
CA ARG A 102 18.90 12.17 -2.49
C ARG A 102 19.91 12.75 -1.51
N TYR A 103 19.45 13.15 -0.32
CA TYR A 103 20.32 13.73 0.71
C TYR A 103 21.02 12.69 1.57
N ALA A 104 20.45 11.49 1.70
CA ALA A 104 20.97 10.40 2.53
C ALA A 104 21.10 9.07 1.75
N PRO A 105 21.74 9.04 0.57
CA PRO A 105 21.78 7.87 -0.31
C PRO A 105 22.40 6.62 0.35
N GLU A 106 23.34 6.80 1.27
CA GLU A 106 23.98 5.75 2.06
C GLU A 106 22.99 4.92 2.87
N HIS A 107 21.87 5.53 3.31
CA HIS A 107 20.84 4.85 4.09
C HIS A 107 19.83 4.09 3.23
N TYR A 108 19.63 4.47 1.97
CA TYR A 108 18.51 3.96 1.15
C TYR A 108 18.93 3.17 -0.10
N ASN A 109 20.09 3.44 -0.68
CA ASN A 109 20.46 2.83 -1.97
C ASN A 109 20.80 1.34 -1.90
N HIS A 110 21.13 0.83 -0.70
CA HIS A 110 21.41 -0.57 -0.47
C HIS A 110 20.15 -1.38 -0.09
N LEU A 111 19.04 -0.71 0.23
CA LEU A 111 17.79 -1.35 0.61
C LEU A 111 17.09 -1.98 -0.60
N VAL A 112 16.32 -3.04 -0.32
CA VAL A 112 15.45 -3.63 -1.34
C VAL A 112 14.39 -2.60 -1.71
N SER A 113 14.21 -2.40 -3.02
CA SER A 113 13.22 -1.49 -3.57
C SER A 113 12.65 -1.98 -4.87
N HIS A 114 11.43 -1.56 -5.18
CA HIS A 114 10.73 -1.97 -6.39
C HIS A 114 10.71 -0.86 -7.44
N ARG A 115 10.95 -1.23 -8.70
CA ARG A 115 10.98 -0.30 -9.83
C ARG A 115 9.80 -0.45 -10.80
N SER A 116 8.92 -1.43 -10.56
CA SER A 116 7.79 -1.73 -11.43
C SER A 116 6.58 -2.16 -10.62
N ALA A 117 5.51 -1.36 -10.68
CA ALA A 117 4.21 -1.67 -10.07
C ALA A 117 3.61 -2.96 -10.67
N THR A 118 3.63 -3.10 -12.00
CA THR A 118 3.17 -4.32 -12.68
C THR A 118 3.97 -5.54 -12.27
N GLY A 119 5.31 -5.41 -12.15
CA GLY A 119 6.15 -6.52 -11.70
C GLY A 119 5.86 -6.96 -10.27
N VAL A 120 5.48 -6.04 -9.38
CA VAL A 120 5.02 -6.36 -8.01
C VAL A 120 3.70 -7.13 -8.05
N ILE A 121 2.71 -6.63 -8.78
CA ILE A 121 1.39 -7.29 -8.92
C ILE A 121 1.56 -8.70 -9.51
N VAL A 122 2.35 -8.85 -10.57
CA VAL A 122 2.58 -10.14 -11.23
C VAL A 122 3.25 -11.13 -10.28
N ARG A 123 4.28 -10.71 -9.53
CA ARG A 123 4.94 -11.58 -8.54
C ARG A 123 4.00 -12.03 -7.43
N PHE A 124 3.14 -11.12 -6.98
CA PHE A 124 2.13 -11.39 -5.98
C PHE A 124 1.08 -12.41 -6.48
N VAL A 125 0.51 -12.18 -7.66
CA VAL A 125 -0.54 -13.05 -8.23
C VAL A 125 0.00 -14.42 -8.65
N LEU A 126 1.18 -14.47 -9.27
CA LEU A 126 1.77 -15.71 -9.78
C LEU A 126 2.53 -16.52 -8.73
N GLY A 127 2.54 -16.09 -7.46
CA GLY A 127 3.08 -16.89 -6.36
C GLY A 127 4.60 -17.08 -6.37
N ASN A 128 5.35 -16.19 -7.03
CA ASN A 128 6.82 -16.17 -6.88
C ASN A 128 7.26 -15.62 -5.51
N CYS A 129 6.31 -15.23 -4.64
CA CYS A 129 6.52 -15.04 -3.21
C CYS A 129 6.80 -16.40 -2.56
N ARG A 130 8.07 -16.78 -2.40
CA ARG A 130 8.39 -17.89 -1.50
C ARG A 130 8.03 -17.47 -0.07
N ARG A 131 7.05 -18.17 0.51
CA ARG A 131 6.80 -18.10 1.95
C ARG A 131 8.12 -18.42 2.65
N VAL A 132 8.56 -17.54 3.56
CA VAL A 132 9.66 -17.83 4.48
C VAL A 132 9.40 -19.22 5.03
N LYS A 133 10.28 -20.17 4.73
CA LYS A 133 10.35 -21.37 5.55
C LYS A 133 10.71 -20.84 6.92
N THR A 134 9.74 -20.79 7.82
CA THR A 134 9.98 -20.60 9.24
C THR A 134 10.99 -21.66 9.65
N HIS A 135 12.27 -21.31 9.66
CA HIS A 135 13.22 -21.98 10.51
C HIS A 135 12.83 -21.54 11.91
N ALA A 136 11.87 -22.27 12.47
CA ALA A 136 11.68 -22.31 13.91
C ALA A 136 13.05 -22.68 14.50
N GLN A 137 13.64 -21.71 15.19
CA GLN A 137 14.65 -21.96 16.22
C GLN A 137 13.95 -21.88 17.55
#